data_AF-A0A8J3M7N9-F1
#
_entry.id   AF-A0A8J3M7N9-F1
#
_cell.length_a   1.000
_cell.length_b   1.000
_cell.length_c   1.000
_cell.angle_alpha   90.00
_cell.angle_beta   90.00
_cell.angle_gamma   90.00
#
_symmetry.space_group_name_H-M   'P 1'
#
loop_
_entity.id
_entity.type
_entity.pdbx_description
1 polymer ?
#
loop_
_entity_poly.entity_id
_entity_poly.type
_entity_poly.pdbx_seq_one_letter_code
_entity_poly.pdbx_strand_id
1 'polypeptide(L)'
;MSRRRLAVWTGQAAALLFGLMWVVLQWQVRPEAGGLALPQSSFASYSDAHLWNLGQVLVPEVLATYRAVLVWLDTAFILCFAAFVALAVWPRRWLLPLALAYALVDLTENRLILAGLEQPVTLPIRQAAAYPFTLLKFALFALCCGALLWVWWQNRVSQAGNRG
;
A
#
# COMPACT_ATOMS: atom_id res chain seq x y z
N MET A 1 19.70 18.88 -1.33
CA MET A 1 18.57 18.70 -2.28
C MET A 1 17.33 19.40 -1.71
N SER A 2 16.51 20.10 -2.51
CA SER A 2 15.35 20.83 -1.96
C SER A 2 14.19 19.89 -1.60
N ARG A 3 13.38 20.25 -0.58
CA ARG A 3 12.21 19.47 -0.13
C ARG A 3 11.27 19.11 -1.28
N ARG A 4 11.01 20.07 -2.17
CA ARG A 4 10.13 19.88 -3.34
C ARG A 4 10.69 18.83 -4.31
N ARG A 5 12.01 18.85 -4.56
CA ARG A 5 12.65 17.82 -5.40
C ARG A 5 12.54 16.46 -4.72
N LEU A 6 12.83 16.36 -3.43
CA LEU A 6 12.72 15.09 -2.69
C LEU A 6 11.30 14.51 -2.76
N ALA A 7 10.26 15.33 -2.57
CA ALA A 7 8.87 14.89 -2.70
C ALA A 7 8.56 14.34 -4.11
N VAL A 8 9.06 14.99 -5.17
CA VAL A 8 8.88 14.50 -6.54
C VAL A 8 9.58 13.16 -6.73
N TRP A 9 10.82 13.02 -6.28
CA TRP A 9 11.58 11.77 -6.37
C TRP A 9 10.91 10.62 -5.63
N THR A 10 10.48 10.84 -4.38
CA THR A 10 9.81 9.79 -3.60
C THR A 10 8.44 9.44 -4.17
N GLY A 11 7.71 10.41 -4.71
CA GLY A 11 6.43 10.16 -5.41
C GLY A 11 6.60 9.36 -6.71
N GLN A 12 7.61 9.69 -7.52
CA GLN A 12 7.95 8.93 -8.73
C GLN A 12 8.41 7.50 -8.39
N ALA A 13 9.27 7.36 -7.39
CA ALA A 13 9.71 6.04 -6.91
C ALA A 13 8.52 5.20 -6.44
N ALA A 14 7.60 5.77 -5.65
CA ALA A 14 6.38 5.08 -5.23
C ALA A 14 5.53 4.63 -6.44
N ALA A 15 5.32 5.52 -7.43
CA ALA A 15 4.54 5.16 -8.62
C ALA A 15 5.19 4.03 -9.44
N LEU A 16 6.52 4.06 -9.61
CA LEU A 16 7.27 3.01 -10.32
C LEU A 16 7.22 1.68 -9.56
N LEU A 17 7.41 1.71 -8.24
CA LEU A 17 7.34 0.51 -7.39
C LEU A 17 5.94 -0.10 -7.42
N PHE A 18 4.90 0.72 -7.34
CA PHE A 18 3.51 0.26 -7.48
C PHE A 18 3.26 -0.39 -8.85
N GLY A 19 3.72 0.25 -9.93
CA GLY A 19 3.59 -0.30 -11.29
C GLY A 19 4.33 -1.63 -11.45
N LEU A 20 5.56 -1.72 -10.93
CA LEU A 20 6.35 -2.96 -10.96
C LEU A 20 5.69 -4.07 -10.14
N MET A 21 5.25 -3.76 -8.92
CA MET A 21 4.50 -4.68 -8.08
C MET A 21 3.26 -5.20 -8.79
N TRP A 22 2.46 -4.30 -9.38
CA TRP A 22 1.27 -4.67 -10.14
C TRP A 22 1.61 -5.65 -11.27
N VAL A 23 2.63 -5.34 -12.08
CA VAL A 23 3.07 -6.22 -13.19
C VAL A 23 3.47 -7.61 -12.69
N VAL A 24 4.31 -7.69 -11.65
CA VAL A 24 4.74 -8.98 -11.09
C VAL A 24 3.54 -9.77 -10.56
N LEU A 25 2.64 -9.13 -9.82
CA LEU A 25 1.45 -9.79 -9.28
C LEU A 25 0.51 -10.29 -10.39
N GLN A 26 0.28 -9.48 -11.44
CA GLN A 26 -0.62 -9.86 -12.53
C GLN A 26 -0.04 -10.96 -13.42
N TRP A 27 1.28 -11.00 -13.63
CA TRP A 27 1.88 -11.92 -14.60
C TRP A 27 2.46 -13.18 -13.96
N GLN A 28 2.90 -13.14 -12.70
CA GLN A 28 3.57 -14.28 -12.06
C GLN A 28 2.74 -14.93 -10.97
N VAL A 29 1.86 -14.17 -10.28
CA VAL A 29 1.11 -14.69 -9.13
C VAL A 29 -0.34 -14.98 -9.48
N ARG A 30 -1.03 -14.02 -10.11
CA ARG A 30 -2.47 -14.15 -10.43
C ARG A 30 -2.83 -15.35 -11.32
N PRO A 31 -2.04 -15.73 -12.35
CA PRO A 31 -2.36 -16.90 -13.17
C PRO A 31 -2.43 -18.19 -12.35
N GLU A 32 -1.63 -18.26 -11.29
CA GLU A 32 -1.50 -19.43 -10.40
C GLU A 32 -2.43 -19.35 -9.18
N ALA A 33 -3.19 -18.25 -9.04
CA ALA A 33 -4.10 -18.02 -7.91
C ALA A 33 -5.49 -18.65 -8.13
N GLY A 34 -5.67 -19.50 -9.14
CA GLY A 34 -6.95 -20.19 -9.41
C GLY A 34 -8.13 -19.22 -9.68
N GLY A 35 -7.85 -18.03 -10.22
CA GLY A 35 -8.85 -17.00 -10.46
C GLY A 35 -9.20 -16.14 -9.24
N LEU A 36 -8.61 -16.41 -8.06
CA LEU A 36 -8.77 -15.57 -6.87
C LEU A 36 -8.05 -14.23 -7.06
N ALA A 37 -8.68 -13.15 -6.61
CA ALA A 37 -8.07 -11.84 -6.58
C ALA A 37 -6.92 -11.80 -5.55
N LEU A 38 -5.81 -11.13 -5.86
CA LEU A 38 -4.74 -10.95 -4.87
C LEU A 38 -5.05 -9.73 -4.00
N PRO A 39 -4.94 -9.81 -2.66
CA PRO A 39 -5.19 -8.70 -1.74
C PRO A 39 -4.53 -7.37 -2.16
N GLN A 40 -3.32 -7.40 -2.72
CA GLN A 40 -2.52 -6.24 -3.12
C GLN A 40 -2.94 -5.66 -4.47
N SER A 41 -3.77 -6.37 -5.23
CA SER A 41 -4.20 -5.97 -6.57
C SER A 41 -5.72 -5.82 -6.71
N SER A 42 -6.45 -6.12 -5.64
CA SER A 42 -7.91 -5.99 -5.59
C SER A 42 -8.29 -4.67 -4.93
N PHE A 43 -9.12 -3.88 -5.60
CA PHE A 43 -9.82 -2.75 -4.96
C PHE A 43 -11.02 -3.23 -4.11
N ALA A 44 -11.39 -4.50 -4.24
CA ALA A 44 -12.42 -5.13 -3.42
C ALA A 44 -11.78 -5.72 -2.16
N SER A 45 -12.49 -5.58 -1.04
CA SER A 45 -12.15 -6.26 0.19
C SER A 45 -12.24 -7.78 0.02
N TYR A 46 -11.54 -8.54 0.86
CA TYR A 46 -11.49 -10.00 0.79
C TYR A 46 -11.87 -10.61 2.15
N SER A 47 -12.49 -11.79 2.18
CA SER A 47 -12.86 -12.46 3.44
C SER A 47 -11.73 -13.32 4.00
N ASP A 48 -11.86 -13.79 5.25
CA ASP A 48 -10.90 -14.74 5.84
C ASP A 48 -10.82 -16.03 5.00
N ALA A 49 -11.98 -16.50 4.53
CA ALA A 49 -12.06 -17.64 3.62
C ALA A 49 -11.30 -17.40 2.30
N HIS A 50 -11.20 -16.15 1.84
CA HIS A 50 -10.43 -15.81 0.66
C HIS A 50 -8.93 -16.01 0.87
N LEU A 51 -8.36 -15.51 1.99
CA LEU A 51 -6.95 -15.72 2.31
C LEU A 51 -6.63 -17.19 2.53
N TRP A 52 -7.53 -17.91 3.21
CA TRP A 52 -7.40 -19.35 3.39
C TRP A 52 -7.32 -20.06 2.04
N ASN A 53 -8.31 -19.83 1.15
CA ASN A 53 -8.36 -20.46 -0.16
C ASN A 53 -7.14 -20.09 -1.01
N LEU A 54 -6.70 -18.85 -0.96
CA LEU A 54 -5.48 -18.42 -1.64
C LEU A 54 -4.25 -19.18 -1.14
N GLY A 55 -4.11 -19.36 0.18
CA GLY A 55 -3.03 -20.14 0.78
C GLY A 55 -3.06 -21.64 0.44
N GLN A 56 -4.23 -22.20 0.11
CA GLN A 56 -4.35 -23.59 -0.34
C GLN A 56 -4.01 -23.77 -1.83
N VAL A 57 -4.22 -22.74 -2.65
CA VAL A 57 -4.06 -22.79 -4.11
C VAL A 57 -2.65 -22.41 -4.54
N LEU A 58 -2.00 -21.48 -3.83
CA LEU A 58 -0.66 -21.02 -4.20
C LEU A 58 0.39 -22.11 -3.97
N VAL A 59 1.04 -22.55 -5.05
CA VAL A 59 2.21 -23.43 -4.98
C VAL A 59 3.39 -22.71 -4.29
N PRO A 60 4.30 -23.43 -3.61
CA PRO A 60 5.37 -22.82 -2.81
C PRO A 60 6.25 -21.82 -3.56
N GLU A 61 6.54 -22.05 -4.84
CA GLU A 61 7.36 -21.19 -5.69
C GLU A 61 6.66 -19.83 -5.95
N VAL A 62 5.35 -19.87 -6.15
CA VAL A 62 4.54 -18.66 -6.38
C VAL A 62 4.36 -17.91 -5.07
N LEU A 63 4.16 -18.63 -3.96
CA LEU A 63 4.12 -18.03 -2.62
C LEU A 63 5.44 -17.33 -2.29
N ALA A 64 6.59 -17.90 -2.67
CA ALA A 64 7.89 -17.25 -2.51
C ALA A 64 8.01 -15.95 -3.32
N THR A 65 7.50 -15.95 -4.55
CA THR A 65 7.43 -14.74 -5.39
C THR A 65 6.53 -13.68 -4.76
N TYR A 66 5.33 -14.06 -4.33
CA TYR A 66 4.39 -13.16 -3.66
C TYR A 66 4.97 -12.59 -2.36
N ARG A 67 5.66 -13.42 -1.58
CA ARG A 67 6.40 -13.00 -0.39
C ARG A 67 7.49 -12.00 -0.72
N ALA A 68 8.26 -12.23 -1.78
CA ALA A 68 9.30 -11.30 -2.21
C ALA A 68 8.71 -9.93 -2.60
N VAL A 69 7.57 -9.93 -3.28
CA VAL A 69 6.83 -8.70 -3.59
C VAL A 69 6.45 -7.96 -2.30
N LEU A 70 5.82 -8.66 -1.35
CA LEU A 70 5.37 -8.03 -0.10
C LEU A 70 6.50 -7.51 0.78
N VAL A 71 7.55 -8.32 0.95
CA VAL A 71 8.67 -7.99 1.84
C VAL A 71 9.51 -6.86 1.25
N TRP A 72 9.73 -6.84 -0.06
CA TRP A 72 10.67 -5.92 -0.69
C TRP A 72 9.98 -4.79 -1.45
N LEU A 73 9.20 -5.11 -2.47
CA LEU A 73 8.60 -4.12 -3.36
C LEU A 73 7.55 -3.28 -2.62
N ASP A 74 6.64 -3.94 -1.90
CA ASP A 74 5.55 -3.25 -1.22
C ASP A 74 6.06 -2.44 -0.02
N THR A 75 7.00 -2.99 0.78
CA THR A 75 7.71 -2.22 1.82
C THR A 75 8.39 -0.97 1.23
N ALA A 76 9.11 -1.10 0.11
CA ALA A 76 9.75 0.04 -0.53
C ALA A 76 8.72 1.07 -1.01
N PHE A 77 7.59 0.62 -1.58
CA PHE A 77 6.48 1.47 -1.98
C PHE A 77 5.92 2.24 -0.79
N ILE A 78 5.57 1.56 0.30
CA ILE A 78 5.01 2.15 1.51
C ILE A 78 5.92 3.25 2.05
N LEU A 79 7.23 2.98 2.15
CA LEU A 79 8.21 3.95 2.64
C LEU A 79 8.33 5.16 1.70
N CYS A 80 8.40 4.93 0.38
CA CYS A 80 8.45 6.02 -0.61
C CYS A 80 7.18 6.86 -0.60
N PHE A 81 6.02 6.23 -0.52
CA PHE A 81 4.72 6.91 -0.49
C PHE A 81 4.55 7.72 0.80
N ALA A 82 4.85 7.13 1.97
CA ALA A 82 4.79 7.84 3.24
C ALA A 82 5.74 9.04 3.26
N ALA A 83 6.97 8.89 2.74
CA ALA A 83 7.91 9.99 2.59
C ALA A 83 7.37 11.08 1.64
N PHE A 84 6.80 10.68 0.50
CA PHE A 84 6.15 11.60 -0.43
C PHE A 84 5.03 12.41 0.24
N VAL A 85 4.08 11.74 0.91
CA VAL A 85 2.98 12.38 1.62
C VAL A 85 3.54 13.34 2.67
N ALA A 86 4.45 12.88 3.53
CA ALA A 86 5.05 13.70 4.58
C ALA A 86 5.73 14.97 4.05
N LEU A 87 6.50 14.84 2.97
CA LEU A 87 7.21 15.97 2.36
C LEU A 87 6.26 16.95 1.66
N ALA A 88 5.22 16.44 1.01
CA ALA A 88 4.23 17.23 0.30
C ALA A 88 3.33 18.00 1.27
N VAL A 89 2.87 17.36 2.35
CA VAL A 89 2.02 17.99 3.37
C VAL A 89 2.82 18.76 4.42
N TRP A 90 4.16 18.76 4.37
CA TRP A 90 5.04 19.41 5.35
C TRP A 90 4.65 20.84 5.79
N PRO A 91 4.15 21.74 4.89
CA PRO A 91 3.66 23.06 5.33
C PRO A 91 2.52 23.00 6.35
N ARG A 92 1.80 21.87 6.42
CA ARG A 92 0.68 21.56 7.30
C ARG A 92 1.08 20.37 8.19
N ARG A 93 2.04 20.59 9.08
CA ARG A 93 2.69 19.53 9.89
C ARG A 93 1.73 18.65 10.70
N TRP A 94 0.55 19.17 11.05
CA TRP A 94 -0.48 18.40 11.75
C TRP A 94 -1.05 17.24 10.91
N LEU A 95 -0.82 17.22 9.59
CA LEU A 95 -1.14 16.10 8.69
C LEU A 95 -0.04 15.02 8.65
N LEU A 96 1.14 15.24 9.22
CA LEU A 96 2.23 14.25 9.21
C LEU A 96 1.87 12.91 9.88
N PRO A 97 1.10 12.87 10.99
CA PRO A 97 0.67 11.61 11.59
C PRO A 97 -0.09 10.70 10.62
N LEU A 98 -0.75 11.25 9.61
CA LEU A 98 -1.49 10.49 8.61
C LEU A 98 -0.57 9.59 7.76
N ALA A 99 0.59 10.11 7.33
CA ALA A 99 1.56 9.36 6.55
C ALA A 99 2.18 8.21 7.37
N LEU A 100 2.45 8.47 8.65
CA LEU A 100 2.98 7.47 9.58
C LEU A 100 1.93 6.39 9.89
N ALA A 101 0.68 6.79 10.13
CA ALA A 101 -0.42 5.87 10.36
C ALA A 101 -0.64 4.95 9.16
N TYR A 102 -0.66 5.51 7.94
CA TYR A 102 -0.74 4.72 6.71
C TYR A 102 0.38 3.67 6.65
N ALA A 103 1.64 4.10 6.80
CA ALA A 103 2.78 3.18 6.70
C ALA A 103 2.74 2.06 7.75
N LEU A 104 2.39 2.40 8.99
CA LEU A 104 2.30 1.43 10.08
C LEU A 104 1.21 0.39 9.82
N VAL A 105 0.02 0.84 9.38
CA VAL A 105 -1.12 -0.04 9.10
C VAL A 105 -0.82 -0.94 7.90
N ASP A 106 -0.25 -0.39 6.83
CA ASP A 106 0.05 -1.17 5.61
C ASP A 106 1.14 -2.22 5.86
N LEU A 107 2.23 -1.85 6.56
CA LEU A 107 3.26 -2.83 6.96
C LEU A 107 2.73 -3.91 7.90
N THR A 108 1.79 -3.56 8.78
CA THR A 108 1.16 -4.54 9.68
C THR A 108 0.27 -5.49 8.88
N GLU A 109 -0.50 -4.97 7.94
CA GLU A 109 -1.35 -5.76 7.06
C GLU A 109 -0.54 -6.77 6.24
N ASN A 110 0.56 -6.34 5.63
CA ASN A 110 1.46 -7.22 4.89
C ASN A 110 1.99 -8.38 5.73
N ARG A 111 2.33 -8.13 7.00
CA ARG A 111 2.77 -9.19 7.93
C ARG A 111 1.64 -10.16 8.27
N LEU A 112 0.42 -9.67 8.44
CA LEU A 112 -0.74 -10.50 8.75
C LEU A 112 -1.12 -11.39 7.55
N ILE A 113 -1.08 -10.85 6.33
CA ILE A 113 -1.31 -11.61 5.10
C ILE A 113 -0.26 -12.71 4.95
N LEU A 114 1.03 -12.39 5.08
CA LEU A 114 2.10 -13.39 4.97
C LEU A 114 1.96 -14.49 6.02
N ALA A 115 1.72 -14.11 7.28
CA ALA A 115 1.49 -15.09 8.34
C ALA A 115 0.28 -15.99 8.05
N GLY A 116 -0.78 -15.44 7.46
CA GLY A 116 -1.97 -16.19 7.07
C GLY A 116 -1.75 -17.14 5.91
N LEU A 117 -0.87 -16.81 4.96
CA LEU A 117 -0.56 -17.62 3.79
C LEU A 117 0.53 -18.68 4.03
N GLU A 118 1.52 -18.39 4.87
CA GLU A 118 2.61 -19.33 5.19
C GLU A 118 2.16 -20.45 6.14
N GLN A 119 1.14 -20.19 6.96
CA GLN A 119 0.62 -21.15 7.95
C GLN A 119 -0.92 -21.20 7.92
N PRO A 120 -1.54 -21.58 6.79
CA PRO A 120 -2.97 -21.45 6.63
C PRO A 120 -3.71 -22.29 7.67
N VAL A 121 -3.26 -23.54 7.90
CA VAL A 121 -3.97 -24.54 8.71
C VAL A 121 -3.98 -24.27 10.21
N THR A 122 -3.03 -23.49 10.74
CA THR A 122 -2.81 -23.38 12.19
C THR A 122 -3.26 -22.05 12.80
N LEU A 123 -3.52 -21.00 12.01
CA LEU A 123 -3.69 -19.63 12.54
C LEU A 123 -4.88 -18.85 11.92
N PRO A 124 -6.13 -19.31 12.08
CA PRO A 124 -7.31 -18.61 11.56
C PRO A 124 -7.46 -17.18 12.11
N ILE A 125 -6.99 -16.92 13.34
CA ILE A 125 -7.07 -15.60 13.99
C ILE A 125 -6.26 -14.52 13.25
N ARG A 126 -5.13 -14.89 12.62
CA ARG A 126 -4.28 -13.91 11.91
C ARG A 126 -4.86 -13.52 10.55
N GLN A 127 -5.56 -14.45 9.90
CA GLN A 127 -6.31 -14.18 8.67
C GLN A 127 -7.48 -13.24 8.97
N ALA A 128 -8.23 -13.50 10.06
CA ALA A 128 -9.30 -12.63 10.55
C ALA A 128 -8.82 -11.20 10.92
N ALA A 129 -7.59 -11.09 11.41
CA ALA A 129 -7.01 -9.79 11.74
C ALA A 129 -6.54 -9.01 10.51
N ALA A 130 -6.24 -9.64 9.37
CA ALA A 130 -5.74 -8.93 8.18
C ALA A 130 -6.81 -8.02 7.57
N TYR A 131 -8.05 -8.50 7.50
CA TYR A 131 -9.19 -7.79 6.90
C TYR A 131 -9.42 -6.36 7.45
N PRO A 132 -9.55 -6.12 8.76
CA PRO A 132 -9.76 -4.77 9.28
C PRO A 132 -8.56 -3.85 8.98
N PHE A 133 -7.34 -4.38 8.92
CA PHE A 133 -6.17 -3.61 8.51
C PHE A 133 -6.20 -3.25 7.02
N THR A 134 -6.72 -4.12 6.15
CA THR A 134 -6.95 -3.82 4.74
C THR A 134 -7.96 -2.68 4.55
N LEU A 135 -9.06 -2.70 5.30
CA LEU A 135 -10.04 -1.60 5.25
C LEU A 135 -9.42 -0.29 5.76
N LEU A 136 -8.70 -0.37 6.89
CA LEU A 136 -8.06 0.79 7.49
C LEU A 136 -6.97 1.38 6.59
N LYS A 137 -6.14 0.56 5.93
CA LYS A 137 -5.12 1.06 4.99
C LYS A 137 -5.75 1.77 3.80
N PHE A 138 -6.85 1.25 3.24
CA PHE A 138 -7.54 1.92 2.14
C PHE A 138 -8.16 3.26 2.57
N ALA A 139 -8.76 3.31 3.76
CA ALA A 139 -9.25 4.58 4.31
C ALA A 139 -8.12 5.59 4.52
N LEU A 140 -6.98 5.16 5.09
CA LEU A 140 -5.81 6.00 5.30
C LEU A 140 -5.17 6.45 3.98
N PHE A 141 -5.11 5.58 2.97
CA PHE A 141 -4.65 5.90 1.63
C PHE A 141 -5.53 6.97 0.98
N ALA A 142 -6.85 6.81 1.04
CA ALA A 142 -7.79 7.80 0.53
C ALA A 142 -7.64 9.15 1.25
N LEU A 143 -7.45 9.15 2.57
CA LEU A 143 -7.16 10.36 3.35
C LEU A 143 -5.82 10.99 2.94
N CYS A 144 -4.77 10.20 2.69
CA CYS A 144 -3.49 10.71 2.18
C CYS A 144 -3.67 11.42 0.84
N CYS A 145 -4.39 10.80 -0.09
CA CYS A 145 -4.72 11.39 -1.38
C CYS A 145 -5.53 12.69 -1.24
N GLY A 146 -6.54 12.70 -0.36
CA GLY A 146 -7.32 13.91 -0.05
C GLY A 146 -6.45 15.04 0.51
N ALA A 147 -5.55 14.72 1.45
CA ALA A 147 -4.61 15.69 2.01
C ALA A 147 -3.66 16.27 0.94
N LEU A 148 -3.13 15.43 0.05
CA LEU A 148 -2.30 15.83 -1.08
C LEU A 148 -3.05 16.77 -2.03
N LEU A 149 -4.26 16.39 -2.44
CA LEU A 149 -5.12 17.19 -3.32
C LEU A 149 -5.45 18.54 -2.69
N TRP A 150 -5.76 18.54 -1.39
CA TRP A 150 -6.09 19.75 -0.66
C TRP A 150 -4.89 20.70 -0.55
N VAL A 151 -3.71 20.18 -0.21
CA VAL A 151 -2.46 20.96 -0.18
C VAL A 151 -2.14 21.54 -1.56
N TRP A 152 -2.28 20.74 -2.61
CA TRP A 152 -2.07 21.17 -3.98
C TRP A 152 -3.04 22.30 -4.37
N TRP A 153 -4.32 22.14 -4.04
CA TRP A 153 -5.36 23.14 -4.31
C TRP A 153 -5.07 24.46 -3.60
N GLN A 154 -4.76 24.43 -2.30
CA GLN A 154 -4.44 25.64 -1.56
C GLN A 154 -3.23 26.37 -2.17
N ASN A 155 -2.18 25.62 -2.57
CA ASN A 155 -1.00 26.21 -3.19
C ASN A 155 -1.34 26.88 -4.55
N ARG A 156 -2.30 26.35 -5.32
CA ARG A 156 -2.77 26.95 -6.57
C ARG A 156 -3.51 28.27 -6.32
N VAL A 157 -4.43 28.28 -5.36
CA VAL A 157 -5.22 29.47 -5.01
C VAL A 157 -4.31 30.61 -4.53
N SER A 158 -3.34 30.32 -3.64
CA SER A 158 -2.39 31.34 -3.16
C SER A 158 -1.51 31.92 -4.27
N GLN A 159 -1.16 31.13 -5.29
CA GLN A 159 -0.37 31.62 -6.43
C GLN A 159 -1.18 32.51 -7.37
N ALA A 160 -2.49 32.29 -7.50
CA ALA A 160 -3.37 33.13 -8.31
C ALA A 160 -3.58 34.51 -7.66
N GLY A 161 -3.74 34.57 -6.34
CA GLY A 161 -3.94 35.81 -5.60
C GLY A 161 -2.73 36.75 -5.57
N ASN A 162 -1.51 36.23 -5.66
CA ASN A 162 -0.28 37.04 -5.68
C ASN A 162 0.10 37.60 -7.06
N ARG A 163 -0.72 37.37 -8.09
CA ARG A 163 -0.46 37.83 -9.48
C ARG A 163 -1.40 38.94 -9.95
N GLY A 164 -2.36 39.36 -9.12
CA GLY A 164 -3.21 40.53 -9.34
C GLY A 164 -2.76 41.69 -8.49
#